data_AF-A0A1I3HH31-F1
#
_entry.id   AF-A0A1I3HH31-F1
#
_cell.length_a   1.000
_cell.length_b   1.000
_cell.length_c   1.000
_cell.angle_alpha   90.00
_cell.angle_beta   90.00
_cell.angle_gamma   90.00
#
_symmetry.space_group_name_H-M   'P 1'
#
loop_
_entity.id
_entity.type
_entity.pdbx_description
1 polymer ?
#
loop_
_entity_poly.entity_id
_entity_poly.type
_entity_poly.pdbx_seq_one_letter_code
_entity_poly.pdbx_strand_id
1 'polypeptide(L)'
;AEAFVKQGLGLFYYKKENSTLEEDFFVRTQNNLIPVEVKSNSDQSKSLSSLIKNENYSDISYGIKLGDFNVGNANNIYTFPYFCAFKMKEYLKKIN
;
A
#
# COMPACT_ATOMS: atom_id res chain seq x y z
N ALA A 1 -3.84 -1.66 10.62
CA ALA A 1 -4.24 -3.08 10.69
C ALA A 1 -5.74 -3.28 10.95
N GLU A 2 -6.28 -2.87 12.11
CA GLU A 2 -7.66 -3.18 12.52
C GLU A 2 -8.74 -2.79 11.48
N ALA A 3 -8.67 -1.58 10.91
CA ALA A 3 -9.61 -1.14 9.89
C ALA A 3 -9.68 -2.10 8.68
N PHE A 4 -8.54 -2.62 8.23
CA PHE A 4 -8.46 -3.53 7.09
C PHE A 4 -9.02 -4.92 7.46
N VAL A 5 -8.66 -5.43 8.63
CA VAL A 5 -9.15 -6.73 9.14
C VAL A 5 -10.67 -6.70 9.33
N LYS A 6 -11.23 -5.63 9.89
CA LYS A 6 -12.69 -5.45 10.06
C LYS A 6 -13.45 -5.39 8.74
N GLN A 7 -12.78 -5.01 7.65
CA GLN A 7 -13.35 -5.09 6.30
C GLN A 7 -13.20 -6.49 5.69
N GLY A 8 -12.46 -7.40 6.31
CA GLY A 8 -12.12 -8.71 5.75
C GLY A 8 -11.08 -8.63 4.63
N LEU A 9 -10.12 -7.69 4.74
CA LEU A 9 -8.89 -7.70 3.93
C LEU A 9 -7.83 -8.51 4.66
N GLY A 10 -7.23 -9.47 3.97
CA GLY A 10 -6.02 -10.15 4.45
C GLY A 10 -4.85 -9.16 4.47
N LEU A 11 -4.09 -9.17 5.56
CA LEU A 11 -2.89 -8.37 5.72
C LEU A 11 -1.68 -9.29 5.80
N PHE A 12 -0.65 -8.99 5.01
CA PHE A 12 0.61 -9.72 5.03
C PHE A 12 1.74 -8.76 5.39
N TYR A 13 2.60 -9.15 6.32
CA TYR A 13 3.83 -8.42 6.64
C TYR A 13 4.98 -9.00 5.82
N TYR A 14 5.86 -8.14 5.31
CA TYR A 14 7.02 -8.59 4.56
C TYR A 14 8.26 -7.82 5.01
N LYS A 15 9.28 -8.59 5.35
CA LYS A 15 10.63 -8.11 5.65
C LYS A 15 11.60 -9.06 4.95
N LYS A 16 12.44 -8.50 4.08
CA LYS A 16 13.48 -9.29 3.40
C LYS A 16 14.70 -9.34 4.31
N GLU A 17 15.09 -10.54 4.77
CA GLU A 17 16.18 -10.72 5.75
C GLU A 17 17.51 -10.07 5.35
N ASN A 18 17.81 -10.00 4.05
CA ASN A 18 19.06 -9.44 3.51
C ASN A 18 18.91 -8.03 2.92
N SER A 19 17.84 -7.29 3.25
CA SER A 19 17.56 -5.96 2.71
C SER A 19 16.91 -5.07 3.76
N THR A 20 17.16 -3.76 3.69
CA THR A 20 16.46 -2.74 4.47
C THR A 20 15.04 -2.44 3.95
N LEU A 21 14.57 -3.18 2.93
CA LEU A 21 13.23 -3.01 2.36
C LEU A 21 12.20 -3.68 3.28
N GLU A 22 11.52 -2.85 4.05
CA GLU A 22 10.38 -3.20 4.91
C GLU A 22 9.17 -2.39 4.46
N GLU A 23 7.99 -3.01 4.54
CA GLU A 23 6.70 -2.35 4.32
C GLU A 23 5.76 -2.70 5.47
N ASP A 24 4.83 -1.81 5.80
CA ASP A 24 3.92 -2.04 6.93
C ASP A 24 2.98 -3.21 6.62
N PHE A 25 2.34 -3.21 5.45
CA PHE A 25 1.42 -4.26 5.04
C PHE A 25 1.42 -4.46 3.52
N PHE A 26 0.98 -5.64 3.11
CA PHE A 26 0.54 -5.92 1.75
C PHE A 26 -0.93 -6.35 1.75
N VAL A 27 -1.64 -5.95 0.70
CA VAL A 27 -2.99 -6.41 0.39
C VAL A 27 -2.99 -7.11 -0.97
N ARG A 28 -3.66 -8.27 -1.06
CA ARG A 28 -3.78 -9.03 -2.30
C ARG A 28 -5.15 -8.80 -2.95
N THR A 29 -5.14 -8.53 -4.25
CA THR A 29 -6.30 -8.60 -5.13
C THR A 29 -6.10 -9.75 -6.12
N GLN A 30 -7.06 -9.99 -7.01
CA GLN A 30 -6.92 -11.03 -8.03
C GLN A 30 -5.67 -10.78 -8.91
N ASN A 31 -5.41 -9.51 -9.24
CA ASN A 31 -4.40 -9.14 -10.23
C ASN A 31 -3.15 -8.49 -9.62
N ASN A 32 -3.23 -7.94 -8.41
CA ASN A 32 -2.16 -7.13 -7.83
C ASN A 32 -1.80 -7.54 -6.40
N LEU A 33 -0.51 -7.46 -6.09
CA LEU A 33 0.03 -7.41 -4.73
C LEU A 33 0.35 -5.95 -4.41
N ILE A 34 -0.34 -5.38 -3.43
CA ILE A 34 -0.36 -3.93 -3.20
C ILE A 34 0.35 -3.63 -1.88
N PRO A 35 1.55 -3.04 -1.88
CA PRO A 35 2.18 -2.53 -0.66
C PRO A 35 1.41 -1.33 -0.12
N VAL A 36 1.28 -1.29 1.21
CA VAL A 36 0.58 -0.24 1.96
C VAL A 36 1.50 0.28 3.05
N GLU A 37 1.79 1.59 3.00
CA GLU A 37 2.50 2.29 4.06
C GLU A 37 1.57 3.20 4.86
N VAL A 38 1.79 3.26 6.17
CA VAL A 38 1.16 4.20 7.10
C VAL A 38 2.25 5.15 7.60
N LYS A 39 2.10 6.45 7.32
CA LYS A 39 3.08 7.47 7.72
C LYS A 39 2.41 8.57 8.52
N SER A 40 3.10 9.05 9.54
CA SER A 40 2.73 10.25 10.30
C SER A 40 3.16 11.55 9.60
N ASN A 41 4.00 11.49 8.56
CA ASN A 41 4.56 12.64 7.86
C ASN A 41 4.53 12.50 6.32
N SER A 42 4.74 13.60 5.61
CA SER A 42 4.64 13.69 4.14
C SER A 42 5.87 13.22 3.38
N ASP A 43 6.85 12.62 4.05
CA ASP A 43 8.09 12.17 3.42
C ASP A 43 7.84 11.19 2.27
N GLN A 44 8.72 11.22 1.26
CA GLN A 44 8.61 10.32 0.12
C GLN A 44 8.80 8.85 0.53
N SER A 45 7.95 8.00 -0.03
CA SER A 45 8.00 6.55 0.13
C SER A 45 9.00 5.91 -0.84
N LYS A 46 10.28 5.88 -0.45
CA LYS A 46 11.36 5.25 -1.23
C LYS A 46 11.13 3.74 -1.43
N SER A 47 10.57 3.09 -0.42
CA SER A 47 10.24 1.66 -0.36
C SER A 47 9.16 1.29 -1.39
N LEU A 48 8.00 1.96 -1.37
CA LEU A 48 6.95 1.83 -2.39
C LEU A 48 7.50 2.02 -3.81
N SER A 49 8.27 3.09 -4.02
CA SER A 49 8.86 3.40 -5.32
C SER A 49 9.83 2.30 -5.79
N SER A 50 10.58 1.69 -4.87
CA SER A 50 11.50 0.61 -5.19
C SER A 50 10.78 -0.69 -5.50
N LEU A 51 9.67 -0.99 -4.84
CA LEU A 51 8.86 -2.18 -5.11
C LEU A 51 8.19 -2.10 -6.49
N ILE A 52 7.54 -0.97 -6.78
CA ILE A 52 6.81 -0.75 -8.04
C ILE A 52 7.74 -0.82 -9.25
N LYS A 53 8.99 -0.35 -9.11
CA LYS A 53 9.97 -0.33 -10.22
C LYS A 53 10.73 -1.66 -10.38
N ASN A 54 10.59 -2.61 -9.46
CA ASN A 54 11.36 -3.83 -9.50
C ASN A 54 10.67 -4.87 -10.40
N GLU A 55 11.29 -5.16 -11.55
CA GLU A 55 10.78 -6.09 -12.56
C GLU A 55 10.60 -7.53 -12.03
N ASN A 56 11.30 -7.90 -10.95
CA ASN A 56 11.11 -9.20 -10.29
C ASN A 56 9.78 -9.30 -9.53
N TYR A 57 9.07 -8.18 -9.35
CA TYR A 57 7.77 -8.10 -8.69
C TYR A 57 6.68 -7.65 -9.67
N SER A 58 6.43 -8.48 -10.68
CA SER A 58 5.45 -8.22 -11.75
C SER A 58 4.02 -7.90 -11.25
N ASP A 59 3.65 -8.44 -10.09
CA ASP A 59 2.33 -8.25 -9.48
C ASP A 59 2.21 -6.92 -8.72
N ILE A 60 3.29 -6.16 -8.56
CA ILE A 60 3.30 -4.87 -7.84
C ILE A 60 3.33 -3.72 -8.84
N SER A 61 2.15 -3.22 -9.22
CA SER A 61 2.01 -2.14 -10.19
C SER A 61 1.79 -0.76 -9.56
N TYR A 62 1.31 -0.71 -8.31
CA TYR A 62 1.07 0.52 -7.55
C TYR A 62 1.12 0.27 -6.04
N GLY A 63 1.22 1.34 -5.26
CA GLY A 63 1.19 1.31 -3.80
C GLY A 63 0.14 2.25 -3.20
N ILE A 64 -0.18 2.05 -1.92
CA ILE A 64 -1.08 2.91 -1.15
C ILE A 64 -0.32 3.52 0.02
N LYS A 65 -0.49 4.82 0.24
CA LYS A 65 0.03 5.55 1.40
C LYS A 65 -1.12 6.15 2.19
N LEU A 66 -1.18 5.83 3.49
CA LEU A 66 -2.16 6.35 4.44
C LEU A 66 -1.48 7.27 5.45
N GLY A 67 -2.07 8.43 5.72
CA GLY A 67 -1.51 9.37 6.71
C GLY A 67 -2.20 10.73 6.69
N ASP A 68 -1.51 11.76 7.14
CA ASP A 68 -2.01 13.14 7.09
C ASP A 68 -1.76 13.77 5.70
N PHE A 69 -2.47 13.26 4.70
CA PHE A 69 -2.35 13.66 3.29
C PHE A 69 -3.72 13.97 2.69
N ASN A 70 -3.71 14.76 1.62
CA ASN A 70 -4.85 14.82 0.71
C ASN A 70 -4.94 13.56 -0.16
N VAL A 71 -6.13 13.32 -0.72
CA VAL A 71 -6.31 12.31 -1.74
C VAL A 71 -5.50 12.69 -2.98
N GLY A 72 -4.71 11.76 -3.49
CA GLY A 72 -3.82 12.01 -4.61
C GLY A 72 -3.36 10.73 -5.30
N ASN A 73 -2.81 10.91 -6.49
CA ASN A 73 -2.16 9.85 -7.26
C ASN A 73 -0.96 10.45 -7.99
N ALA A 74 0.24 9.96 -7.67
CA ALA A 74 1.47 10.32 -8.37
C ALA A 74 2.44 9.14 -8.35
N ASN A 75 3.14 8.91 -9.46
CA ASN A 75 4.16 7.85 -9.57
C ASN A 75 3.64 6.45 -9.18
N ASN A 76 2.39 6.13 -9.54
CA ASN A 76 1.69 4.89 -9.16
C ASN A 76 1.57 4.69 -7.64
N ILE A 77 1.54 5.78 -6.88
CA ILE A 77 1.28 5.77 -5.44
C ILE A 77 0.01 6.56 -5.19
N TYR A 78 -0.99 5.89 -4.64
CA TYR A 78 -2.23 6.51 -4.19
C TYR A 78 -2.08 6.96 -2.74
N THR A 79 -2.35 8.24 -2.48
CA THR A 79 -2.37 8.79 -1.12
C THR A 79 -3.80 8.95 -0.65
N PHE A 80 -4.06 8.60 0.61
CA PHE A 80 -5.33 8.91 1.27
C PHE A 80 -5.10 9.46 2.67
N PRO A 81 -5.99 10.34 3.15
CA PRO A 81 -6.10 10.60 4.58
C PRO A 81 -6.24 9.29 5.35
N TYR A 82 -5.59 9.19 6.52
CA TYR A 82 -5.61 7.96 7.33
C TYR A 82 -7.05 7.52 7.67
N PHE A 83 -7.94 8.47 7.92
CA PHE A 83 -9.34 8.18 8.22
C PHE A 83 -10.06 7.45 7.08
N CYS A 84 -9.56 7.46 5.84
CA CYS A 84 -10.14 6.70 4.72
C CYS A 84 -9.87 5.19 4.80
N ALA A 85 -9.04 4.71 5.74
CA ALA A 85 -8.68 3.30 5.87
C ALA A 85 -9.90 2.35 5.90
N PHE A 86 -11.04 2.77 6.46
CA PHE A 86 -12.28 1.97 6.52
C PHE A 86 -12.98 1.74 5.17
N LYS A 87 -12.55 2.43 4.10
CA LYS A 87 -13.10 2.29 2.74
C LYS A 87 -12.17 1.55 1.78
N MET A 88 -11.01 1.10 2.24
CA MET A 88 -9.99 0.52 1.38
C MET A 88 -10.48 -0.71 0.61
N LYS A 89 -11.30 -1.58 1.21
CA LYS A 89 -11.84 -2.74 0.48
C LYS A 89 -12.76 -2.34 -0.66
N GLU A 90 -13.58 -1.31 -0.47
CA GLU A 90 -14.48 -0.81 -1.52
C GLU A 90 -13.68 -0.16 -2.64
N TYR A 91 -12.67 0.64 -2.29
CA TYR A 91 -11.79 1.27 -3.26
C TYR A 91 -11.05 0.23 -4.12
N LEU A 92 -10.41 -0.76 -3.49
CA LEU A 92 -9.69 -1.82 -4.18
C LEU A 92 -10.59 -2.62 -5.13
N LYS A 93 -11.86 -2.85 -4.79
CA LYS A 93 -12.81 -3.52 -5.68
C LYS A 93 -13.19 -2.71 -6.93
N LYS A 94 -13.07 -1.38 -6.90
CA LYS A 94 -13.42 -0.51 -8.03
C LYS A 94 -12.28 -0.32 -9.03
N ILE A 95 -11.04 -0.48 -8.57
CA ILE A 95 -9.84 -0.25 -9.39
C ILE A 95 -9.22 -1.54 -9.96
N ASN A 96 -9.78 -2.71 -9.63
CA ASN A 96 -9.45 -4.00 -10.24
C ASN A 96 -10.65 -4.49 -11.05
#